data_AF-A0A9J6GP43-F1
#
_entry.id   AF-A0A9J6GP43-F1
#
_cell.length_a   1.000
_cell.length_b   1.000
_cell.length_c   1.000
_cell.angle_alpha   90.00
_cell.angle_beta   90.00
_cell.angle_gamma   90.00
#
_symmetry.space_group_name_H-M   'P 1'
#
loop_
_entity.id
_entity.type
_entity.pdbx_description
1 polymer ?
#
loop_
_entity_poly.entity_id
_entity_poly.type
_entity_poly.pdbx_seq_one_letter_code
_entity_poly.pdbx_strand_id
1 'polypeptide(L)'
;MDPLFAKHICPTVYPTDHCQHCNAARATTPHLLWDGRTPEDTQDPMPPSMALAIRSDDIGHQRGTVRQVMDILARQRPKTPSPPRRAVR
;
A
#
# COMPACT_ATOMS: atom_id res chain seq x y z
N MET A 1 -0.42 -1.02 8.45
CA MET A 1 -0.22 0.37 8.90
C MET A 1 -0.12 1.23 7.66
N ASP A 2 -0.86 2.34 7.60
CA ASP A 2 -0.79 3.28 6.49
C ASP A 2 0.63 3.94 6.46
N PRO A 3 1.34 3.92 5.33
CA PRO A 3 2.71 4.44 5.24
C PRO A 3 2.85 5.93 5.57
N LEU A 4 1.82 6.74 5.33
CA LEU A 4 1.82 8.17 5.66
C LEU A 4 1.91 8.36 7.18
N PHE A 5 1.08 7.63 7.91
CA PHE A 5 1.09 7.65 9.38
C PHE A 5 2.37 7.01 9.93
N ALA A 6 2.86 5.94 9.29
CA ALA A 6 4.06 5.24 9.73
C ALA A 6 5.31 6.13 9.73
N LYS A 7 5.51 6.92 8.67
CA LYS A 7 6.60 7.88 8.57
C LYS A 7 6.54 8.94 9.66
N HIS A 8 5.34 9.44 10.00
CA HIS A 8 5.18 10.44 11.04
C HIS A 8 5.42 9.89 12.45
N ILE A 9 5.03 8.65 12.71
CA ILE A 9 5.15 8.02 14.04
C ILE A 9 6.58 7.50 14.28
N CYS A 10 7.22 6.90 13.27
CA CYS A 10 8.55 6.29 13.40
C CYS A 10 9.42 6.49 12.14
N PRO A 11 9.91 7.72 11.90
CA PRO A 11 10.63 8.06 10.67
C PRO A 11 11.94 7.28 10.49
N THR A 12 12.58 6.83 11.59
CA THR A 12 13.79 6.00 11.53
C THR A 12 13.53 4.63 10.90
N VAL A 13 12.34 4.06 11.12
CA VAL A 13 11.95 2.75 10.57
C VAL A 13 11.20 2.91 9.24
N TYR A 14 10.42 3.98 9.08
CA TYR A 14 9.62 4.28 7.91
C TYR A 14 10.13 5.60 7.28
N PRO A 15 11.23 5.58 6.51
CA PRO A 15 11.88 6.80 6.04
C PRO A 15 11.09 7.54 4.95
N THR A 16 10.12 6.88 4.32
CA THR A 16 9.37 7.41 3.19
C THR A 16 7.90 7.02 3.26
N ASP A 17 7.06 7.91 2.75
CA ASP A 17 5.64 7.73 2.51
C ASP A 17 5.34 7.42 1.04
N HIS A 18 6.37 7.15 0.23
CA HIS A 18 6.21 6.68 -1.15
C HIS A 18 5.74 5.23 -1.19
N CYS A 19 4.96 4.91 -2.21
CA CYS A 19 4.51 3.57 -2.49
C CYS A 19 5.71 2.65 -2.73
N GLN A 20 5.87 1.63 -1.89
CA GLN A 20 6.98 0.66 -2.00
C GLN A 20 6.86 -0.26 -3.23
N HIS A 21 5.70 -0.25 -3.90
CA HIS A 21 5.45 -1.03 -5.11
C HIS A 21 5.93 -0.30 -6.37
N CYS A 22 5.50 0.94 -6.60
CA CYS A 22 5.86 1.71 -7.80
C CYS A 22 6.96 2.76 -7.59
N ASN A 23 7.19 3.20 -6.35
CA ASN A 23 8.12 4.25 -5.95
C ASN A 23 7.93 5.61 -6.67
N ALA A 24 6.82 5.82 -7.36
CA ALA A 24 6.56 7.02 -8.17
C ALA A 24 5.60 8.02 -7.50
N ALA A 25 4.77 7.55 -6.56
CA ALA A 25 3.77 8.36 -5.90
C ALA A 25 3.70 8.07 -4.39
N ARG A 26 3.05 8.97 -3.65
CA ARG A 26 2.76 8.77 -2.23
C ARG A 26 1.78 7.60 -2.05
N ALA A 27 1.99 6.80 -1.02
CA ALA A 27 1.20 5.63 -0.68
C ALA A 27 -0.15 6.00 -0.02
N THR A 28 -0.92 6.87 -0.65
CA THR A 28 -2.25 7.27 -0.18
C THR A 28 -3.22 6.09 -0.28
N THR A 29 -4.30 6.10 0.50
CA THR A 29 -5.32 5.04 0.43
C THR A 29 -5.83 4.81 -0.99
N PRO A 30 -6.22 5.84 -1.79
CA PRO A 30 -6.60 5.63 -3.19
C PRO A 30 -5.49 4.96 -3.99
N HIS A 31 -4.26 5.45 -3.87
CA HIS A 31 -3.13 4.88 -4.60
C HIS A 31 -2.89 3.40 -4.27
N LEU A 32 -3.04 3.04 -2.99
CA LEU A 32 -2.89 1.68 -2.51
C LEU A 32 -4.03 0.77 -2.98
N LEU A 33 -5.28 1.21 -2.94
CA LEU A 33 -6.42 0.39 -3.39
C LEU A 33 -6.35 0.08 -4.88
N TRP A 34 -5.77 0.97 -5.67
CA TRP A 34 -5.45 0.74 -7.09
C TRP A 34 -4.13 -0.03 -7.31
N ASP A 35 -3.52 -0.57 -6.25
CA ASP A 35 -2.24 -1.32 -6.28
C ASP A 35 -1.13 -0.55 -7.03
N GLY A 36 -1.06 0.75 -6.81
CA GLY A 36 -0.10 1.65 -7.42
C GLY A 36 -0.39 2.06 -8.87
N ARG A 37 -1.52 1.62 -9.43
CA ARG A 37 -1.96 1.89 -10.81
C ARG A 37 -3.23 2.74 -10.85
N THR A 38 -3.27 3.83 -10.09
CA THR A 38 -4.40 4.77 -10.13
C THR A 38 -4.47 5.43 -11.51
N PRO A 39 -5.58 5.28 -12.26
CA PRO A 39 -5.79 6.01 -13.51
C PRO A 39 -5.75 7.53 -13.26
N GLU A 40 -5.15 8.30 -14.17
CA GLU A 40 -5.04 9.76 -14.01
C GLU A 40 -6.41 10.46 -13.94
N ASP A 41 -7.40 9.92 -14.67
CA ASP A 41 -8.73 10.52 -14.79
C ASP A 41 -9.77 9.93 -13.81
N THR A 42 -9.38 9.06 -12.88
CA THR A 42 -10.34 8.50 -11.93
C THR A 42 -10.55 9.43 -10.74
N GLN A 43 -11.81 9.76 -10.47
CA GLN A 43 -12.21 10.40 -9.20
C GLN A 43 -12.53 9.36 -8.12
N ASP A 44 -12.57 8.07 -8.49
CA ASP A 44 -12.97 7.01 -7.58
C ASP A 44 -11.81 6.58 -6.68
N PRO A 45 -12.02 6.53 -5.35
CA PRO A 45 -10.96 6.18 -4.41
C PRO A 45 -10.58 4.69 -4.45
N MET A 46 -11.32 3.84 -5.18
CA MET A 46 -11.04 2.41 -5.26
C MET A 46 -11.44 1.80 -6.62
N PRO A 47 -10.81 0.69 -7.04
CA PRO A 47 -11.18 -0.02 -8.25
C PRO A 47 -12.64 -0.53 -8.23
N PRO A 48 -13.31 -0.60 -9.40
CA PRO A 48 -14.66 -1.14 -9.50
C PRO A 48 -14.81 -2.56 -8.94
N SER A 49 -13.79 -3.41 -9.09
CA SER A 49 -13.79 -4.77 -8.54
C SER A 49 -13.91 -4.80 -7.01
N MET A 50 -13.20 -3.90 -6.32
CA MET A 50 -13.31 -3.76 -4.86
C MET A 50 -14.66 -3.17 -4.46
N ALA A 51 -15.17 -2.19 -5.22
CA ALA A 51 -16.48 -1.60 -4.98
C ALA A 51 -17.62 -2.63 -5.14
N LEU A 52 -17.48 -3.57 -6.07
CA LEU A 52 -18.42 -4.68 -6.25
C LEU A 52 -18.40 -5.64 -5.05
N ALA A 53 -17.24 -5.94 -4.50
CA ALA A 53 -17.12 -6.81 -3.34
C ALA A 53 -17.85 -6.25 -2.10
N ILE A 54 -17.84 -4.93 -1.89
CA ILE A 54 -18.56 -4.27 -0.78
C ILE A 54 -20.06 -4.55 -0.84
N ARG A 55 -20.63 -4.64 -2.05
CA ARG A 55 -22.07 -4.87 -2.28
C ARG A 55 -22.41 -6.33 -2.53
N SER A 56 -21.43 -7.23 -2.48
CA SER A 56 -21.62 -8.64 -2.79
C SER A 56 -22.18 -9.39 -1.59
N ASP A 57 -23.20 -10.23 -1.79
CA ASP A 57 -23.69 -11.15 -0.76
C ASP A 57 -22.79 -12.40 -0.60
N ASP A 58 -21.81 -12.57 -1.48
CA ASP A 58 -20.83 -13.66 -1.41
C ASP A 58 -19.68 -13.31 -0.45
N ILE A 59 -19.70 -13.95 0.72
CA ILE A 59 -18.65 -13.83 1.75
C ILE A 59 -17.27 -14.23 1.20
N GLY A 60 -17.20 -15.20 0.27
CA GLY A 60 -15.96 -15.61 -0.37
C GLY A 60 -15.33 -14.45 -1.16
N HIS A 61 -16.14 -13.76 -1.95
CA HIS A 61 -15.73 -12.58 -2.70
C HIS A 61 -15.26 -11.44 -1.77
N GLN A 62 -16.04 -11.12 -0.74
CA GLN A 62 -15.66 -10.11 0.26
C GLN A 62 -14.32 -10.43 0.93
N ARG A 63 -14.12 -11.69 1.38
CA ARG A 63 -12.88 -12.14 2.01
C ARG A 63 -11.70 -12.11 1.04
N GLY A 64 -11.92 -12.43 -0.23
CA GLY A 64 -10.92 -12.30 -1.29
C GLY A 64 -10.42 -10.86 -1.41
N THR A 65 -11.33 -9.89 -1.43
CA THR A 65 -10.98 -8.46 -1.48
C THR A 65 -10.24 -7.99 -0.23
N VAL A 66 -10.68 -8.42 0.97
CA VAL A 66 -9.95 -8.12 2.22
C VAL A 66 -8.52 -8.67 2.16
N ARG A 67 -8.34 -9.91 1.66
CA ARG A 67 -7.02 -10.52 1.50
C ARG A 67 -6.14 -9.70 0.56
N GLN A 68 -6.70 -9.28 -0.57
CA GLN A 68 -6.00 -8.43 -1.54
C GLN A 68 -5.51 -7.11 -0.90
N VAL A 69 -6.35 -6.43 -0.12
CA VAL A 69 -5.97 -5.20 0.61
C VAL A 69 -4.85 -5.48 1.62
N MET A 70 -4.92 -6.59 2.34
CA MET A 70 -3.87 -6.98 3.30
C MET A 70 -2.53 -7.24 2.60
N ASP A 71 -2.55 -7.87 1.43
CA ASP A 71 -1.34 -8.14 0.65
C ASP A 71 -0.73 -6.83 0.10
N ILE A 72 -1.57 -5.89 -0.34
CA ILE A 72 -1.13 -4.53 -0.73
C ILE A 72 -0.42 -3.86 0.44
N LEU A 73 -1.04 -3.83 1.62
CA LEU A 73 -0.47 -3.21 2.82
C LEU A 73 0.81 -3.91 3.29
N ALA A 74 0.91 -5.23 3.13
CA ALA A 74 2.11 -5.98 3.45
C ALA A 74 3.30 -5.55 2.57
N ARG A 75 3.06 -5.28 1.28
CA ARG A 75 4.09 -4.75 0.36
C ARG A 75 4.59 -3.36 0.74
N GLN A 76 3.81 -2.58 1.49
CA GLN A 76 4.18 -1.23 1.93
C GLN A 76 5.04 -1.22 3.20
N ARG A 77 5.30 -2.37 3.81
CA ARG A 77 6.19 -2.43 4.97
C ARG A 77 7.62 -2.02 4.54
N PRO A 78 8.37 -1.34 5.42
CA PRO A 78 9.78 -1.05 5.21
C PRO A 78 10.50 -2.34 4.86
N LYS A 79 11.18 -2.34 3.71
CA LYS A 79 12.17 -3.37 3.43
C LYS A 79 13.27 -3.14 4.45
N THR A 80 13.55 -4.14 5.29
CA THR A 80 14.57 -4.06 6.34
C THR A 80 15.79 -3.32 5.78
N PRO A 81 16.29 -2.25 6.42
CA PRO A 81 17.50 -1.62 5.95
C PRO A 81 18.57 -2.71 5.94
N SER A 82 19.16 -2.96 4.77
CA SER A 82 20.41 -3.71 4.68
C SER A 82 21.35 -3.10 5.72
N PRO A 83 21.95 -3.89 6.64
CA PRO A 83 22.90 -3.32 7.58
C PRO A 83 23.95 -2.55 6.77
N PRO A 84 24.42 -1.38 7.26
CA PRO A 84 25.41 -0.60 6.53
C PRO A 84 26.57 -1.54 6.16
N ARG A 85 26.88 -1.64 4.86
CA ARG A 85 28.07 -2.37 4.41
C ARG A 85 29.24 -1.75 5.16
N ARG A 86 29.75 -2.49 6.14
CA ARG A 86 30.87 -2.09 6.97
C ARG A 86 32.03 -1.79 6.03
N ALA A 87 32.34 -0.51 5.84
CA ALA A 87 33.52 -0.11 5.08
C ALA A 87 34.72 -0.67 5.85
N VAL A 88 35.37 -1.67 5.26
CA VAL A 88 36.66 -2.15 5.73
C VAL A 88 37.63 -0.98 5.48
N ARG A 89 38.07 -0.37 6.57
CA ARG A 89 39.22 0.55 6.56
C ARG A 89 40.49 -0.27 6.46
#